data_AF-A0A3A9V8R5-F1
#
_entry.id   AF-A0A3A9V8R5-F1
#
_cell.length_a   1.000
_cell.length_b   1.000
_cell.length_c   1.000
_cell.angle_alpha   90.00
_cell.angle_beta   90.00
_cell.angle_gamma   90.00
#
_symmetry.space_group_name_H-M   'P 1'
#
loop_
_entity.id
_entity.type
_entity.pdbx_description
1 polymer ?
#
loop_
_entity_poly.entity_id
_entity_poly.type
_entity_poly.pdbx_seq_one_letter_code
_entity_poly.pdbx_strand_id
1 'polypeptide(L)'
;MQEEKFIRNGYFPKELPPPFYTEQMADNLDDIKAQWTTIFNQETTRNSGESGSDFKLRKGDFINKYSSSKCWKFNISKGKLSRRPLEVPNPKHFIKVAELISEKWSDFQTIFKSSKFSTSYPIEETNSNKRAVKTSSKNVSDLRERILESSVNKLIQVKLDISKFYPTIYTHIIPWSWIGKEQSKKYFKMTKVDFQVELAANEPLALGYEYSNKLDNAIRACQDKQSVGIPIGPDTSHILSELIACKIDEEFAVTYPQRQKAVDTMMTIIFL
;
A
#
# COMPACT_ATOMS: atom_id res chain seq x y z
N MET A 1 -13.71 1.84 4.45
CA MET A 1 -13.47 0.45 4.88
C MET A 1 -13.04 0.49 6.34
N GLN A 2 -13.53 -0.45 7.16
CA GLN A 2 -13.09 -0.59 8.55
C GLN A 2 -11.70 -1.22 8.62
N GLU A 3 -10.88 -0.77 9.58
CA GLU A 3 -9.50 -1.26 9.72
C GLU A 3 -9.46 -2.72 10.17
N GLU A 4 -10.36 -3.10 11.06
CA GLU A 4 -10.52 -4.45 11.61
C GLU A 4 -10.73 -5.46 10.47
N LYS A 5 -11.45 -5.04 9.42
CA LYS A 5 -11.67 -5.86 8.22
C LYS A 5 -10.38 -6.11 7.44
N PHE A 6 -9.52 -5.10 7.31
CA PHE A 6 -8.21 -5.29 6.70
C PHE A 6 -7.33 -6.23 7.51
N ILE A 7 -7.33 -6.08 8.84
CA ILE A 7 -6.57 -6.98 9.71
C ILE A 7 -7.09 -8.41 9.62
N ARG A 8 -8.41 -8.60 9.68
CA ARG A 8 -9.04 -9.93 9.67
C ARG A 8 -8.89 -10.66 8.34
N ASN A 9 -9.13 -9.97 7.23
CA ASN A 9 -9.32 -10.64 5.94
C ASN A 9 -8.26 -10.27 4.87
N GLY A 10 -7.51 -9.18 5.11
CA GLY A 10 -6.55 -8.64 4.15
C GLY A 10 -5.08 -8.75 4.57
N TYR A 11 -4.78 -9.12 5.82
CA TYR A 11 -3.41 -9.16 6.33
C TYR A 11 -2.62 -10.34 5.78
N PHE A 12 -3.08 -11.57 6.05
CA PHE A 12 -2.36 -12.77 5.63
C PHE A 12 -2.56 -13.07 4.14
N PRO A 13 -1.57 -13.63 3.43
CA PRO A 13 -1.78 -14.13 2.08
C PRO A 13 -2.88 -15.20 2.04
N LYS A 14 -3.71 -15.19 0.99
CA LYS A 14 -4.83 -16.16 0.83
C LYS A 14 -4.37 -17.60 0.70
N GLU A 15 -3.10 -17.82 0.35
CA GLU A 15 -2.50 -19.14 0.16
C GLU A 15 -1.91 -19.74 1.45
N LEU A 16 -1.93 -19.01 2.57
CA LEU A 16 -1.56 -19.60 3.86
C LEU A 16 -2.57 -20.70 4.25
N PRO A 17 -2.10 -21.78 4.91
CA PRO A 17 -2.99 -22.86 5.28
C PRO A 17 -3.99 -22.41 6.37
N PRO A 18 -5.12 -23.11 6.53
CA PRO A 18 -6.21 -22.72 7.44
C PRO A 18 -5.88 -22.41 8.90
N PRO A 19 -4.84 -22.98 9.56
CA PRO A 19 -4.53 -22.62 10.94
C PRO A 19 -3.94 -21.22 11.13
N PHE A 20 -3.67 -20.48 10.04
CA PHE A 20 -3.23 -19.08 10.12
C PHE A 20 -4.41 -18.14 9.91
N TYR A 21 -4.81 -17.46 10.98
CA TYR A 21 -5.98 -16.61 10.99
C TYR A 21 -5.76 -15.41 11.93
N THR A 22 -6.46 -14.31 11.69
CA THR A 22 -6.18 -12.99 12.33
C THR A 22 -7.42 -12.37 12.98
N GLU A 23 -8.48 -13.16 13.18
CA GLU A 23 -9.74 -12.77 13.83
C GLU A 23 -9.49 -12.21 15.21
N GLN A 24 -8.79 -12.97 16.07
CA GLN A 24 -8.49 -12.50 17.43
C GLN A 24 -7.66 -11.20 17.44
N MET A 25 -6.77 -11.02 16.46
CA MET A 25 -6.01 -9.78 16.34
C MET A 25 -6.91 -8.61 15.94
N ALA A 26 -7.85 -8.83 15.03
CA ALA A 26 -8.82 -7.82 14.62
C ALA A 26 -9.82 -7.50 15.73
N ASP A 27 -10.30 -8.51 16.47
CA ASP A 27 -11.24 -8.37 17.60
C ASP A 27 -10.64 -7.58 18.76
N ASN A 28 -9.31 -7.65 18.95
CA ASN A 28 -8.58 -6.97 20.03
C ASN A 28 -7.71 -5.81 19.50
N LEU A 29 -8.02 -5.25 18.33
CA LEU A 29 -7.16 -4.28 17.64
C LEU A 29 -6.92 -3.02 18.48
N ASP A 30 -7.97 -2.47 19.08
CA ASP A 30 -7.89 -1.27 19.91
C ASP A 30 -7.04 -1.50 21.16
N ASP A 31 -7.22 -2.64 21.83
CA ASP A 31 -6.42 -3.01 23.00
C ASP A 31 -4.94 -3.19 22.64
N ILE A 32 -4.64 -3.83 21.50
CA ILE A 32 -3.27 -3.98 21.00
C ILE A 32 -2.63 -2.62 20.73
N LYS A 33 -3.36 -1.70 20.09
CA LYS A 33 -2.89 -0.32 19.84
C LYS A 33 -2.66 0.44 21.13
N ALA A 34 -3.57 0.32 22.10
CA ALA A 34 -3.47 0.98 23.40
C ALA A 34 -2.23 0.49 24.17
N GLN A 35 -1.98 -0.82 24.20
CA GLN A 35 -0.79 -1.41 24.83
C GLN A 35 0.50 -0.91 24.18
N TRP A 36 0.58 -0.93 22.85
CA TRP A 36 1.75 -0.41 22.13
C TRP A 36 1.97 1.09 22.36
N THR A 37 0.88 1.87 22.45
CA THR A 37 0.94 3.30 22.75
C THR A 37 1.50 3.55 24.14
N THR A 38 1.04 2.78 25.13
CA THR A 38 1.56 2.86 26.50
C THR A 38 3.05 2.53 26.56
N ILE A 39 3.48 1.43 25.95
CA ILE A 39 4.90 1.04 25.90
C ILE A 39 5.72 2.12 25.19
N PHE A 40 5.25 2.61 24.05
CA PHE A 40 5.94 3.65 23.29
C PHE A 40 6.11 4.94 24.11
N ASN A 41 5.06 5.38 24.80
CA ASN A 41 5.10 6.60 25.61
C ASN A 41 6.01 6.46 26.83
N GLN A 42 6.01 5.28 27.49
CA GLN A 42 6.94 4.96 28.58
C GLN A 42 8.40 5.01 28.09
N GLU A 43 8.66 4.47 26.89
CA GLU A 43 10.02 4.37 26.36
C GLU A 43 10.55 5.64 25.70
N THR A 44 9.66 6.57 25.35
CA THR A 44 10.02 7.81 24.65
C THR A 44 9.82 9.07 25.48
N THR A 45 9.28 8.94 26.69
CA THR A 45 9.23 10.00 27.70
C THR A 45 10.36 9.83 28.70
N ARG A 46 10.95 10.95 29.13
CA ARG A 46 12.02 10.95 30.13
C ARG A 46 11.43 10.70 31.51
N ASN A 47 12.00 9.74 32.24
CA ASN A 47 11.55 9.42 33.57
C ASN A 47 12.04 10.45 34.59
N SER A 48 11.29 10.61 35.69
CA SER A 48 11.73 11.47 36.80
C SER A 48 13.02 10.92 37.41
N GLY A 49 14.04 11.77 37.54
CA GLY A 49 15.36 11.39 38.06
C GLY A 49 16.31 10.72 37.05
N GLU A 50 15.86 10.42 35.82
CA GLU A 50 16.71 9.83 34.78
C GLU A 50 17.66 10.87 34.18
N SER A 51 18.94 10.50 34.02
CA SER A 51 19.92 11.37 33.37
C SER A 51 19.59 11.57 31.87
N GLY A 52 20.03 12.70 31.30
CA GLY A 52 19.78 12.97 29.88
C GLY A 52 20.47 11.97 28.94
N SER A 53 21.59 11.37 29.36
CA SER A 53 22.30 10.34 28.61
C SER A 53 21.55 9.01 28.64
N ASP A 54 21.08 8.59 29.82
CA ASP A 54 20.38 7.31 29.98
C ASP A 54 19.06 7.32 29.21
N PHE A 55 18.33 8.44 29.26
CA PHE A 55 17.12 8.62 28.46
C PHE A 55 17.39 8.46 26.96
N LYS A 56 18.45 9.07 26.44
CA LYS A 56 18.81 8.97 25.01
C LYS A 56 19.19 7.54 24.63
N LEU A 57 19.92 6.83 25.50
CA LEU A 57 20.33 5.44 25.29
C LEU A 57 19.09 4.53 25.24
N ARG A 58 18.26 4.57 26.28
CA ARG A 58 17.03 3.77 26.38
C ARG A 58 16.08 4.01 25.22
N LYS A 59 15.81 5.29 24.90
CA LYS A 59 14.99 5.66 23.73
C LYS A 59 15.62 5.15 22.43
N GLY A 60 16.94 5.28 22.29
CA GLY A 60 17.69 4.80 21.12
C GLY A 60 17.55 3.30 20.94
N ASP A 61 17.77 2.51 21.99
CA ASP A 61 17.67 1.06 21.98
C ASP A 61 16.24 0.59 21.65
N PHE A 62 15.24 1.21 22.27
CA PHE A 62 13.83 0.91 21.99
C PHE A 62 13.47 1.19 20.52
N ILE A 63 13.84 2.36 20.01
CA ILE A 63 13.57 2.72 18.61
C ILE A 63 14.33 1.79 17.66
N ASN A 64 15.59 1.47 17.93
CA ASN A 64 16.37 0.54 17.10
C ASN A 64 15.73 -0.84 17.04
N LYS A 65 15.21 -1.33 18.17
CA LYS A 65 14.58 -2.65 18.27
C LYS A 65 13.21 -2.73 17.59
N TYR A 66 12.40 -1.68 17.67
CA TYR A 66 10.98 -1.73 17.26
C TYR A 66 10.61 -0.77 16.11
N SER A 67 11.57 -0.12 15.47
CA SER A 67 11.29 0.80 14.36
C SER A 67 10.96 0.10 13.03
N SER A 68 11.42 -1.13 12.83
CA SER A 68 11.13 -1.92 11.63
C SER A 68 11.25 -3.42 11.89
N SER A 69 10.72 -4.21 10.96
CA SER A 69 10.79 -5.66 10.98
C SER A 69 11.03 -6.23 9.59
N LYS A 70 11.57 -7.46 9.52
CA LYS A 70 11.56 -8.24 8.28
C LYS A 70 10.23 -8.98 8.13
N CYS A 71 9.73 -9.10 6.90
CA CYS A 71 8.62 -9.99 6.61
C CYS A 71 9.03 -11.46 6.82
N TRP A 72 8.11 -12.26 7.34
CA TRP A 72 8.24 -13.71 7.28
C TRP A 72 7.95 -14.18 5.86
N LYS A 73 8.75 -15.10 5.32
CA LYS A 73 8.66 -15.57 3.94
C LYS A 73 8.03 -16.95 3.89
N PHE A 74 6.98 -17.09 3.08
CA PHE A 74 6.30 -18.36 2.83
C PHE A 74 6.32 -18.67 1.34
N ASN A 75 6.94 -19.79 0.96
CA ASN A 75 7.09 -20.14 -0.46
C ASN A 75 5.99 -21.12 -0.89
N ILE A 76 5.24 -20.75 -1.92
CA ILE A 76 4.31 -21.67 -2.58
C ILE A 76 4.89 -22.18 -3.90
N SER A 77 4.39 -23.32 -4.38
CA SER A 77 4.81 -23.87 -5.66
C SER A 77 4.25 -23.06 -6.84
N LYS A 78 5.09 -22.74 -7.81
CA LYS A 78 4.69 -22.21 -9.12
C LYS A 78 5.10 -23.25 -10.18
N GLY A 79 4.24 -24.22 -10.42
CA GLY A 79 4.55 -25.39 -11.27
C GLY A 79 5.55 -26.35 -10.61
N LYS A 80 6.41 -27.00 -11.42
CA LYS A 80 7.33 -28.05 -10.95
C LYS A 80 8.68 -27.54 -10.41
N LEU A 81 9.24 -26.49 -11.03
CA LEU A 81 10.63 -26.06 -10.79
C LEU A 81 10.77 -24.65 -10.22
N SER A 82 9.66 -23.95 -9.96
CA SER A 82 9.71 -22.58 -9.46
C SER A 82 8.86 -22.38 -8.22
N ARG A 83 9.23 -21.39 -7.41
CA ARG A 83 8.54 -20.99 -6.18
C ARG A 83 8.05 -19.56 -6.31
N ARG A 84 6.90 -19.26 -5.71
CA ARG A 84 6.43 -17.88 -5.51
C ARG A 84 6.60 -17.56 -4.02
N PRO A 85 7.50 -16.62 -3.66
CA PRO A 85 7.60 -16.15 -2.30
C PRO A 85 6.41 -15.25 -1.98
N LEU A 86 5.75 -15.55 -0.86
CA LEU A 86 4.79 -14.69 -0.19
C LEU A 86 5.45 -14.13 1.06
N GLU A 87 4.98 -12.96 1.49
CA GLU A 87 5.55 -12.21 2.57
C GLU A 87 4.46 -11.81 3.56
N VAL A 88 4.72 -12.09 4.84
CA VAL A 88 3.85 -11.73 5.95
C VAL A 88 4.57 -10.66 6.78
N PRO A 89 4.13 -9.39 6.69
CA PRO A 89 4.65 -8.31 7.53
C PRO A 89 4.49 -8.62 9.02
N ASN A 90 5.29 -8.00 9.89
CA ASN A 90 5.04 -8.09 11.33
C ASN A 90 3.73 -7.33 11.69
N PRO A 91 2.89 -7.89 12.59
CA PRO A 91 1.59 -7.31 12.91
C PRO A 91 1.66 -5.87 13.41
N LYS A 92 2.67 -5.54 14.24
CA LYS A 92 2.87 -4.18 14.77
C LYS A 92 2.99 -3.15 13.66
N HIS A 93 3.76 -3.47 12.62
CA HIS A 93 4.01 -2.55 11.51
C HIS A 93 2.86 -2.57 10.51
N PHE A 94 2.24 -3.73 10.30
CA PHE A 94 1.12 -3.88 9.39
C PHE A 94 -0.13 -3.12 9.85
N ILE A 95 -0.42 -3.10 11.16
CA ILE A 95 -1.53 -2.32 11.73
C ILE A 95 -1.48 -0.88 11.23
N LYS A 96 -0.29 -0.24 11.25
CA LYS A 96 -0.16 1.15 10.80
C LYS A 96 -0.46 1.32 9.31
N VAL A 97 -0.14 0.33 8.48
CA VAL A 97 -0.47 0.35 7.04
C VAL A 97 -1.99 0.23 6.85
N ALA A 98 -2.64 -0.69 7.57
CA ALA A 98 -4.08 -0.89 7.51
C ALA A 98 -4.85 0.36 8.00
N GLU A 99 -4.41 0.97 9.10
CA GLU A 99 -4.95 2.23 9.63
C GLU A 99 -4.91 3.35 8.57
N LEU A 100 -3.74 3.60 7.99
CA LEU A 100 -3.54 4.68 7.01
C LEU A 100 -4.38 4.45 5.74
N ILE A 101 -4.47 3.21 5.25
CA ILE A 101 -5.30 2.90 4.08
C ILE A 101 -6.79 3.07 4.40
N SER A 102 -7.21 2.65 5.60
CA SER A 102 -8.61 2.77 6.03
C SER A 102 -9.04 4.23 6.18
N GLU A 103 -8.18 5.07 6.74
CA GLU A 103 -8.38 6.51 6.94
C GLU A 103 -8.72 7.23 5.61
N LYS A 104 -8.06 6.85 4.52
CA LYS A 104 -8.21 7.50 3.19
C LYS A 104 -8.87 6.60 2.15
N TRP A 105 -9.66 5.61 2.58
CA TRP A 105 -10.26 4.64 1.67
C TRP A 105 -11.12 5.29 0.57
N SER A 106 -11.87 6.34 0.89
CA SER A 106 -12.67 7.09 -0.09
C SER A 106 -11.80 7.78 -1.15
N ASP A 107 -10.63 8.28 -0.75
CA ASP A 107 -9.69 8.95 -1.66
C ASP A 107 -9.05 7.92 -2.59
N PHE A 108 -8.65 6.76 -2.07
CA PHE A 108 -8.24 5.62 -2.91
C PHE A 108 -9.31 5.25 -3.93
N GLN A 109 -10.56 5.10 -3.51
CA GLN A 109 -11.67 4.80 -4.42
C GLN A 109 -11.89 5.87 -5.49
N THR A 110 -11.65 7.14 -5.16
CA THR A 110 -11.74 8.24 -6.11
C THR A 110 -10.62 8.15 -7.16
N ILE A 111 -9.39 7.87 -6.73
CA ILE A 111 -8.24 7.65 -7.62
C ILE A 111 -8.47 6.43 -8.51
N PHE A 112 -8.95 5.32 -7.98
CA PHE A 112 -9.23 4.12 -8.77
C PHE A 112 -10.23 4.36 -9.89
N LYS A 113 -11.24 5.20 -9.63
CA LYS A 113 -12.26 5.58 -10.62
C LYS A 113 -11.77 6.61 -11.64
N SER A 114 -10.60 7.22 -11.44
CA SER A 114 -10.04 8.16 -12.43
C SER A 114 -9.52 7.43 -13.67
N SER A 115 -9.05 6.18 -13.51
CA SER A 115 -8.69 5.33 -14.65
C SER A 115 -9.95 4.78 -15.31
N LYS A 116 -10.06 5.00 -16.63
CA LYS A 116 -11.12 4.41 -17.46
C LYS A 116 -10.81 2.98 -17.89
N PHE A 117 -9.59 2.51 -17.66
CA PHE A 117 -9.09 1.23 -18.17
C PHE A 117 -8.89 0.19 -17.09
N SER A 118 -8.71 0.60 -15.82
CA SER A 118 -8.50 -0.36 -14.74
C SER A 118 -9.73 -1.25 -14.56
N THR A 119 -9.48 -2.57 -14.63
CA THR A 119 -10.46 -3.64 -14.40
C THR A 119 -10.08 -4.50 -13.18
N SER A 120 -9.01 -4.12 -12.50
CA SER A 120 -8.44 -4.81 -11.35
C SER A 120 -8.45 -3.95 -10.09
N TYR A 121 -8.93 -2.71 -10.15
CA TYR A 121 -8.97 -1.85 -8.97
C TYR A 121 -9.72 -2.51 -7.80
N PRO A 122 -9.28 -2.28 -6.55
CA PRO A 122 -9.81 -2.98 -5.39
C PRO A 122 -11.18 -2.39 -4.99
N ILE A 123 -12.16 -3.29 -4.85
CA ILE A 123 -13.48 -3.00 -4.30
C ILE A 123 -13.60 -3.71 -2.96
N GLU A 124 -14.20 -3.02 -2.00
CA GLU A 124 -14.52 -3.62 -0.71
C GLU A 124 -15.42 -4.85 -0.87
N GLU A 125 -15.01 -5.99 -0.30
CA GLU A 125 -15.80 -7.22 -0.35
C GLU A 125 -16.85 -7.21 0.76
N THR A 126 -18.11 -7.45 0.42
CA THR A 126 -19.21 -7.39 1.40
C THR A 126 -19.32 -8.67 2.22
N ASN A 127 -18.81 -9.79 1.71
CA ASN A 127 -18.81 -11.06 2.43
C ASN A 127 -17.65 -11.11 3.44
N SER A 128 -17.99 -11.25 4.73
CA SER A 128 -17.02 -11.32 5.83
C SER A 128 -16.11 -12.55 5.80
N ASN A 129 -16.48 -13.62 5.09
CA ASN A 129 -15.71 -14.86 4.97
C ASN A 129 -14.73 -14.84 3.78
N LYS A 130 -14.61 -13.70 3.10
CA LYS A 130 -13.69 -13.49 1.97
C LYS A 130 -12.65 -12.43 2.34
N ARG A 131 -11.70 -12.22 1.41
CA ARG A 131 -10.70 -11.16 1.44
C ARG A 131 -11.30 -9.79 1.76
N ALA A 132 -10.50 -8.86 2.29
CA ALA A 132 -10.99 -7.52 2.60
C ALA A 132 -11.39 -6.77 1.32
N VAL A 133 -10.63 -6.98 0.24
CA VAL A 133 -10.93 -6.46 -1.09
C VAL A 133 -11.00 -7.56 -2.14
N LYS A 134 -11.73 -7.28 -3.22
CA LYS A 134 -11.75 -8.05 -4.46
C LYS A 134 -11.43 -7.13 -5.63
N THR A 135 -11.05 -7.71 -6.76
CA THR A 135 -10.95 -6.97 -8.03
C THR A 135 -12.31 -6.48 -8.49
N SER A 136 -12.33 -5.37 -9.22
CA SER A 136 -13.56 -4.84 -9.82
C SER A 136 -14.14 -5.75 -10.90
N SER A 137 -13.29 -6.44 -11.66
CA SER A 137 -13.70 -7.54 -12.53
C SER A 137 -14.21 -8.72 -11.71
N LYS A 138 -15.36 -9.26 -12.12
CA LYS A 138 -16.03 -10.37 -11.42
C LYS A 138 -15.28 -11.69 -11.58
N ASN A 139 -14.72 -11.91 -12.77
CA ASN A 139 -13.99 -13.11 -13.16
C ASN A 139 -13.20 -12.84 -14.45
N VAL A 140 -12.44 -13.84 -14.90
CA VAL A 140 -11.63 -13.76 -16.13
C VAL A 140 -12.49 -13.53 -17.39
N SER A 141 -13.74 -14.01 -17.41
CA SER A 141 -14.65 -13.80 -18.54
C SER A 141 -15.07 -12.33 -18.63
N ASP A 142 -15.49 -11.72 -17.51
CA ASP A 142 -15.82 -10.29 -17.41
C ASP A 142 -14.62 -9.41 -17.81
N LEU A 143 -13.41 -9.80 -17.40
CA LEU A 143 -12.18 -9.13 -17.84
C LEU A 143 -12.00 -9.21 -19.37
N ARG A 144 -12.14 -10.41 -19.97
CA ARG A 144 -12.02 -10.61 -21.42
C ARG A 144 -13.06 -9.82 -22.20
N GLU A 145 -14.29 -9.77 -21.71
CA GLU A 145 -15.38 -9.02 -22.31
C GLU A 145 -15.07 -7.52 -22.33
N ARG A 146 -14.63 -6.95 -21.20
CA ARG A 146 -14.20 -5.53 -21.14
C ARG A 146 -13.04 -5.22 -22.07
N ILE A 147 -12.05 -6.12 -22.17
CA ILE A 147 -10.95 -6.00 -23.13
C ILE A 147 -11.49 -5.97 -24.57
N LEU A 148 -12.43 -6.86 -24.90
CA LEU A 148 -13.03 -6.91 -26.24
C LEU A 148 -13.79 -5.61 -26.54
N GLU A 149 -14.62 -5.14 -25.61
CA GLU A 149 -15.37 -3.89 -25.72
C GLU A 149 -14.46 -2.67 -25.92
N SER A 150 -13.37 -2.54 -25.15
CA SER A 150 -12.43 -1.43 -25.30
C SER A 150 -11.67 -1.48 -26.63
N SER A 151 -11.43 -2.69 -27.13
CA SER A 151 -10.63 -2.94 -28.33
C SER A 151 -11.39 -2.79 -29.64
N VAL A 152 -12.71 -2.59 -29.61
CA VAL A 152 -13.52 -2.40 -30.83
C VAL A 152 -12.98 -1.21 -31.62
N ASN A 153 -12.77 -1.43 -32.92
CA ASN A 153 -12.23 -0.43 -33.85
C ASN A 153 -10.80 0.05 -33.53
N LYS A 154 -10.01 -0.77 -32.81
CA LYS A 154 -8.56 -0.57 -32.62
C LYS A 154 -7.78 -1.50 -33.56
N LEU A 155 -6.81 -0.94 -34.28
CA LEU A 155 -5.98 -1.70 -35.22
C LEU A 155 -4.76 -2.35 -34.55
N ILE A 156 -4.31 -1.81 -33.42
CA ILE A 156 -3.05 -2.21 -32.76
C ILE A 156 -3.30 -2.41 -31.27
N GLN A 157 -2.80 -3.52 -30.73
CA GLN A 157 -2.74 -3.80 -29.30
C GLN A 157 -1.28 -3.83 -28.83
N VAL A 158 -0.98 -3.09 -27.76
CA VAL A 158 0.29 -3.20 -27.06
C VAL A 158 0.10 -4.10 -25.85
N LYS A 159 0.87 -5.19 -25.79
CA LYS A 159 0.91 -6.10 -24.64
C LYS A 159 2.20 -5.87 -23.87
N LEU A 160 2.07 -5.56 -22.59
CA LEU A 160 3.18 -5.35 -21.68
C LEU A 160 2.97 -6.20 -20.43
N ASP A 161 4.04 -6.84 -19.97
CA ASP A 161 4.09 -7.54 -18.69
C ASP A 161 5.22 -6.96 -17.85
N ILE A 162 4.93 -6.56 -16.61
CA ILE A 162 5.94 -6.01 -15.70
C ILE A 162 6.55 -7.17 -14.90
N SER A 163 7.79 -7.49 -15.24
CA SER A 163 8.56 -8.51 -14.54
C SER A 163 8.68 -8.20 -13.04
N LYS A 164 8.27 -9.16 -12.20
CA LYS A 164 8.38 -9.08 -10.73
C LYS A 164 7.79 -7.78 -10.16
N PHE A 165 6.60 -7.40 -10.63
CA PHE A 165 5.95 -6.12 -10.32
C PHE A 165 6.09 -5.70 -8.84
N TYR A 166 5.52 -6.45 -7.89
CA TYR A 166 5.60 -6.10 -6.46
C TYR A 166 7.04 -5.92 -5.92
N PRO A 167 7.99 -6.88 -6.10
CA PRO A 167 9.39 -6.69 -5.71
C PRO A 167 10.11 -5.49 -6.33
N THR A 168 9.63 -4.99 -7.48
CA THR A 168 10.30 -3.90 -8.22
C THR A 168 9.72 -2.51 -7.93
N ILE A 169 8.66 -2.41 -7.13
CA ILE A 169 8.05 -1.12 -6.78
C ILE A 169 9.01 -0.34 -5.87
N TYR A 170 9.43 0.85 -6.30
CA TYR A 170 10.15 1.80 -5.46
C TYR A 170 9.17 2.54 -4.55
N THR A 171 9.23 2.38 -3.23
CA THR A 171 8.15 2.78 -2.32
C THR A 171 7.86 4.28 -2.29
N HIS A 172 8.87 5.12 -2.57
CA HIS A 172 8.70 6.57 -2.72
C HIS A 172 7.83 6.97 -3.93
N ILE A 173 7.47 6.02 -4.81
CA ILE A 173 6.44 6.26 -5.83
C ILE A 173 5.06 6.49 -5.20
N ILE A 174 4.82 6.03 -3.97
CA ILE A 174 3.52 6.21 -3.29
C ILE A 174 3.19 7.70 -3.12
N PRO A 175 4.07 8.54 -2.53
CA PRO A 175 3.89 10.00 -2.56
C PRO A 175 3.71 10.57 -3.97
N TRP A 176 4.46 10.08 -4.96
CA TRP A 176 4.37 10.58 -6.32
C TRP A 176 3.02 10.26 -6.97
N SER A 177 2.47 9.08 -6.71
CA SER A 177 1.15 8.67 -7.18
C SER A 177 0.03 9.40 -6.45
N TRP A 178 0.27 9.88 -5.22
CA TRP A 178 -0.72 10.61 -4.43
C TRP A 178 -0.86 12.08 -4.84
N ILE A 179 0.24 12.83 -4.91
CA ILE A 179 0.21 14.29 -5.18
C ILE A 179 0.92 14.73 -6.46
N GLY A 180 1.52 13.79 -7.20
CA GLY A 180 2.35 14.08 -8.36
C GLY A 180 3.83 14.24 -8.01
N LYS A 181 4.70 13.68 -8.88
CA LYS A 181 6.16 13.62 -8.70
C LYS A 181 6.82 14.98 -8.47
N GLU A 182 6.41 16.01 -9.19
CA GLU A 182 6.99 17.36 -9.07
C GLU A 182 6.68 17.97 -7.71
N GLN A 183 5.42 17.90 -7.28
CA GLN A 183 4.98 18.41 -5.98
C GLN A 183 5.64 17.62 -4.84
N SER A 184 5.69 16.28 -4.92
CA SER A 184 6.41 15.48 -3.92
C SER A 184 7.88 15.87 -3.78
N LYS A 185 8.57 16.16 -4.89
CA LYS A 185 9.96 16.62 -4.86
C LYS A 185 10.10 18.02 -4.28
N LYS A 186 9.14 18.92 -4.51
CA LYS A 186 9.09 20.24 -3.89
C LYS A 186 9.02 20.11 -2.37
N TYR A 187 8.06 19.34 -1.85
CA TYR A 187 7.91 19.11 -0.42
C TYR A 187 9.10 18.37 0.20
N PHE A 188 9.68 17.40 -0.49
CA PHE A 188 10.87 16.69 -0.02
C PHE A 188 12.08 17.61 0.19
N LYS A 189 12.23 18.64 -0.65
CA LYS A 189 13.33 19.62 -0.56
C LYS A 189 13.06 20.76 0.42
N MET A 190 11.81 20.90 0.87
CA MET A 190 11.38 21.99 1.72
C MET A 190 12.00 21.86 3.12
N THR A 191 12.26 23.01 3.78
CA THR A 191 12.72 22.96 5.17
C THR A 191 11.58 22.47 6.07
N LYS A 192 11.93 21.87 7.21
CA LYS A 192 10.92 21.45 8.19
C LYS A 192 10.06 22.62 8.67
N VAL A 193 10.63 23.81 8.79
CA VAL A 193 9.90 25.00 9.25
C VAL A 193 8.85 25.39 8.23
N ASP A 194 9.24 25.55 6.97
CA ASP A 194 8.29 25.97 5.93
C ASP A 194 7.21 24.91 5.67
N PHE A 195 7.58 23.63 5.74
CA PHE A 195 6.60 22.55 5.61
C PHE A 195 5.57 22.55 6.74
N GLN A 196 5.98 22.85 7.97
CA GLN A 196 5.04 22.99 9.09
C GLN A 196 4.13 24.20 8.93
N VAL A 197 4.60 25.28 8.31
CA VAL A 197 3.75 26.43 7.96
C VAL A 197 2.67 26.03 6.96
N GLU A 198 3.01 25.31 5.88
CA GLU A 198 2.01 24.83 4.92
C GLU A 198 1.03 23.83 5.53
N LEU A 199 1.50 22.95 6.43
CA LEU A 199 0.61 22.04 7.18
C LEU A 199 -0.35 22.80 8.11
N ALA A 200 0.15 23.80 8.84
CA ALA A 200 -0.68 24.63 9.72
C ALA A 200 -1.71 25.46 8.94
N ALA A 201 -1.40 25.82 7.69
CA ALA A 201 -2.32 26.47 6.77
C ALA A 201 -3.37 25.51 6.16
N ASN A 202 -3.32 24.21 6.46
CA ASN A 202 -4.17 23.16 5.86
C ASN A 202 -4.06 23.09 4.33
N GLU A 203 -2.88 23.34 3.78
CA GLU A 203 -2.66 23.24 2.34
C GLU A 203 -2.88 21.78 1.86
N PRO A 204 -3.79 21.53 0.89
CA PRO A 204 -4.18 20.17 0.49
C PRO A 204 -3.01 19.30 0.02
N LEU A 205 -2.05 19.90 -0.71
CA LEU A 205 -0.88 19.19 -1.21
C LEU A 205 0.12 18.85 -0.09
N ALA A 206 0.26 19.72 0.92
CA ALA A 206 1.10 19.47 2.08
C ALA A 206 0.52 18.33 2.93
N LEU A 207 -0.79 18.35 3.17
CA LEU A 207 -1.51 17.27 3.87
C LEU A 207 -1.42 15.95 3.11
N GLY A 208 -1.60 15.97 1.79
CA GLY A 208 -1.44 14.81 0.92
C GLY A 208 -0.02 14.25 0.91
N TYR A 209 0.99 15.12 0.91
CA TYR A 209 2.39 14.71 1.04
C TYR A 209 2.67 14.05 2.39
N GLU A 210 2.25 14.67 3.50
CA GLU A 210 2.46 14.14 4.85
C GLU A 210 1.82 12.76 5.02
N TYR A 211 0.58 12.60 4.56
CA TYR A 211 -0.14 11.34 4.58
C TYR A 211 0.59 10.26 3.77
N SER A 212 0.89 10.54 2.50
CA SER A 212 1.49 9.55 1.60
C SER A 212 2.93 9.19 2.00
N ASN A 213 3.68 10.13 2.58
CA ASN A 213 5.00 9.89 3.17
C ASN A 213 4.90 9.03 4.44
N LYS A 214 3.87 9.20 5.28
CA LYS A 214 3.60 8.29 6.41
C LYS A 214 3.30 6.88 5.93
N LEU A 215 2.50 6.74 4.86
CA LEU A 215 2.17 5.44 4.27
C LEU A 215 3.41 4.74 3.71
N ASP A 216 4.23 5.44 2.93
CA ASP A 216 5.53 4.94 2.45
C ASP A 216 6.41 4.46 3.62
N ASN A 217 6.59 5.30 4.65
CA ASN A 217 7.38 4.92 5.83
C ASN A 217 6.82 3.70 6.57
N ALA A 218 5.50 3.54 6.66
CA ALA A 218 4.87 2.37 7.28
C ALA A 218 5.13 1.07 6.50
N ILE A 219 5.05 1.13 5.17
CA ILE A 219 5.36 0.00 4.29
C ILE A 219 6.84 -0.38 4.36
N ARG A 220 7.72 0.62 4.38
CA ARG A 220 9.16 0.40 4.56
C ARG A 220 9.45 -0.21 5.94
N ALA A 221 8.74 0.20 6.99
CA ALA A 221 8.90 -0.40 8.32
C ALA A 221 8.49 -1.89 8.37
N CYS A 222 7.56 -2.32 7.51
CA CYS A 222 7.23 -3.74 7.33
C CYS A 222 8.35 -4.56 6.68
N GLN A 223 9.30 -3.90 6.01
CA GLN A 223 10.36 -4.51 5.21
C GLN A 223 11.75 -4.02 5.63
N ASP A 224 12.00 -3.87 6.93
CA ASP A 224 13.31 -3.50 7.47
C ASP A 224 13.89 -2.21 6.86
N LYS A 225 13.02 -1.22 6.64
CA LYS A 225 13.28 0.11 6.05
C LYS A 225 13.77 0.09 4.59
N GLN A 226 13.69 -1.05 3.91
CA GLN A 226 13.96 -1.16 2.48
C GLN A 226 12.97 -0.31 1.68
N SER A 227 13.47 0.39 0.65
CA SER A 227 12.67 1.28 -0.22
C SER A 227 12.33 0.66 -1.59
N VAL A 228 12.69 -0.61 -1.79
CA VAL A 228 12.40 -1.36 -3.02
C VAL A 228 11.65 -2.63 -2.64
N GLY A 229 10.52 -2.83 -3.31
CA GLY A 229 9.57 -3.91 -3.05
C GLY A 229 8.42 -3.48 -2.14
N ILE A 230 7.28 -4.15 -2.30
CA ILE A 230 6.19 -4.19 -1.31
C ILE A 230 5.81 -5.65 -1.01
N PRO A 231 5.31 -5.97 0.21
CA PRO A 231 5.07 -7.35 0.61
C PRO A 231 4.08 -8.08 -0.31
N ILE A 232 4.40 -9.30 -0.73
CA ILE A 232 3.52 -10.08 -1.61
C ILE A 232 2.53 -10.91 -0.79
N GLY A 233 1.23 -10.66 -0.95
CA GLY A 233 0.16 -11.47 -0.34
C GLY A 233 -0.89 -10.69 0.44
N PRO A 234 -0.54 -9.65 1.23
CA PRO A 234 -1.53 -8.79 1.86
C PRO A 234 -2.34 -7.98 0.83
N ASP A 235 -3.62 -7.73 1.12
CA ASP A 235 -4.53 -6.93 0.29
C ASP A 235 -4.06 -5.47 0.15
N THR A 236 -3.31 -4.97 1.14
CA THR A 236 -2.72 -3.62 1.09
C THR A 236 -1.81 -3.46 -0.12
N SER A 237 -1.10 -4.51 -0.53
CA SER A 237 -0.21 -4.45 -1.69
C SER A 237 -1.00 -4.36 -3.00
N HIS A 238 -2.15 -5.03 -3.11
CA HIS A 238 -3.07 -4.87 -4.23
C HIS A 238 -3.57 -3.43 -4.34
N ILE A 239 -3.96 -2.81 -3.23
CA ILE A 239 -4.39 -1.42 -3.16
C ILE A 239 -3.30 -0.45 -3.61
N LEU A 240 -2.09 -0.61 -3.09
CA LEU A 240 -0.95 0.23 -3.43
C LEU A 240 -0.53 0.05 -4.89
N SER A 241 -0.57 -1.17 -5.42
CA SER A 241 -0.31 -1.38 -6.84
C SER A 241 -1.31 -0.66 -7.74
N GLU A 242 -2.59 -0.67 -7.38
CA GLU A 242 -3.64 -0.04 -8.18
C GLU A 242 -3.57 1.49 -8.09
N LEU A 243 -3.15 2.04 -6.94
CA LEU A 243 -2.84 3.46 -6.82
C LEU A 243 -1.79 3.87 -7.86
N ILE A 244 -0.73 3.08 -7.99
CA ILE A 244 0.36 3.34 -8.94
C ILE A 244 -0.12 3.16 -10.38
N ALA A 245 -0.80 2.04 -10.67
CA ALA A 245 -1.29 1.71 -12.01
C ALA A 245 -2.28 2.76 -12.54
N CYS A 246 -3.26 3.17 -11.72
CA CYS A 246 -4.23 4.20 -12.11
C CYS A 246 -3.55 5.54 -12.41
N LYS A 247 -2.47 5.87 -11.69
CA LYS A 247 -1.74 7.11 -11.95
C LYS A 247 -0.85 7.06 -13.18
N ILE A 248 -0.30 5.89 -13.51
CA ILE A 248 0.35 5.64 -14.80
C ILE A 248 -0.66 5.78 -15.93
N ASP A 249 -1.86 5.21 -15.79
CA ASP A 249 -2.92 5.34 -16.80
C ASP A 249 -3.29 6.80 -17.05
N GLU A 250 -3.42 7.60 -15.99
CA GLU A 250 -3.70 9.03 -16.07
C GLU A 250 -2.57 9.81 -16.78
N GLU A 251 -1.31 9.57 -16.40
CA GLU A 251 -0.15 10.19 -17.04
C GLU A 251 -0.03 9.80 -18.52
N PHE A 252 -0.32 8.54 -18.85
CA PHE A 252 -0.35 8.06 -20.22
C PHE A 252 -1.46 8.72 -21.04
N ALA A 253 -2.65 8.89 -20.46
CA ALA A 253 -3.78 9.56 -21.10
C ALA A 253 -3.48 11.03 -21.41
N VAL A 254 -2.84 11.74 -20.48
CA VAL A 254 -2.44 13.15 -20.64
C VAL A 254 -1.32 13.30 -21.68
N THR A 255 -0.32 12.42 -21.65
CA THR A 255 0.85 12.51 -22.52
C THR A 255 0.54 12.09 -23.96
N TYR A 256 -0.37 11.12 -24.15
CA TYR A 256 -0.68 10.54 -25.46
C TYR A 256 -2.19 10.52 -25.80
N PRO A 257 -2.87 11.67 -25.85
CA PRO A 257 -4.32 11.74 -26.03
C PRO A 257 -4.79 11.15 -27.37
N GLN A 258 -3.98 11.25 -28.43
CA GLN A 258 -4.32 10.69 -29.74
C GLN A 258 -4.11 9.18 -29.84
N ARG A 259 -3.17 8.60 -29.06
CA ARG A 259 -2.91 7.16 -29.08
C ARG A 259 -3.94 6.37 -28.28
N GLN A 260 -4.64 7.01 -27.36
CA GLN A 260 -5.79 6.42 -26.66
C GLN A 260 -6.94 6.04 -27.62
N LYS A 261 -7.05 6.74 -28.77
CA LYS A 261 -8.02 6.38 -29.82
C LYS A 261 -7.56 5.21 -30.70
N ALA A 262 -6.26 4.97 -30.83
CA ALA A 262 -5.68 3.99 -31.76
C ALA A 262 -5.09 2.72 -31.10
N VAL A 263 -4.77 2.79 -29.81
CA VAL A 263 -4.07 1.76 -29.05
C VAL A 263 -4.79 1.53 -27.74
N ASP A 264 -5.19 0.28 -27.50
CA ASP A 264 -5.55 -0.19 -26.16
C ASP A 264 -4.26 -0.36 -25.37
N THR A 265 -3.87 0.67 -24.62
CA THR A 265 -2.93 0.47 -23.51
C THR A 265 -3.74 -0.03 -22.32
N MET A 266 -4.19 -1.28 -22.40
CA MET A 266 -4.53 -1.99 -21.17
C MET A 266 -3.21 -2.46 -20.57
N MET A 267 -2.71 -1.70 -19.61
CA MET A 267 -1.76 -2.24 -18.65
C MET A 267 -2.55 -3.22 -17.77
N THR A 268 -2.87 -4.39 -18.31
CA THR A 268 -3.41 -5.48 -17.50
C THR A 268 -2.24 -5.96 -16.66
N ILE A 269 -2.09 -5.38 -15.47
CA ILE A 269 -1.23 -5.96 -14.45
C ILE A 269 -1.96 -7.22 -14.01
N ILE A 270 -1.74 -8.31 -14.75
CA ILE A 270 -2.24 -9.61 -14.33
C ILE A 270 -1.35 -9.99 -13.14
N PHE A 271 -1.89 -9.83 -11.94
CA PHE A 271 -1.28 -10.29 -10.70
C PHE A 271 -1.24 -11.83 -10.70
N LEU A 272 -0.30 -12.42 -11.46
CA LEU A 272 -0.09 -13.88 -11.56
C LEU A 272 0.84 -14.42 -10.48
#